data_AF-A0A967HMI2-F1
#
_entry.id   AF-A0A967HMI2-F1
#
_cell.length_a   1.000
_cell.length_b   1.000
_cell.length_c   1.000
_cell.angle_alpha   90.00
_cell.angle_beta   90.00
_cell.angle_gamma   90.00
#
_symmetry.space_group_name_H-M   'P 1'
#
loop_
_entity.id
_entity.type
_entity.pdbx_description
1 polymer ?
#
loop_
_entity_poly.entity_id
_entity_poly.type
_entity_poly.pdbx_seq_one_letter_code
_entity_poly.pdbx_strand_id
1 'polypeptide(L)'
;MRKLPVDIDRIADAMEDHSDSFAWYLDLETGELVMLPGIGADDPGAWPEGEVERWERLMEEEPDRFEEVPRITSHRGYRWMASFAATVED
;
A
#
# COMPACT_ATOMS: atom_id res chain seq x y z
N MET A 1 -14.00 -17.16 -6.99
CA MET A 1 -13.02 -16.05 -6.89
C MET A 1 -12.88 -15.41 -8.25
N ARG A 2 -13.07 -14.09 -8.34
CA ARG A 2 -12.78 -13.32 -9.56
C ARG A 2 -11.27 -13.06 -9.62
N LYS A 3 -10.66 -13.20 -10.80
CA LYS A 3 -9.27 -12.78 -11.02
C LYS A 3 -9.27 -11.30 -11.36
N LEU A 4 -8.48 -10.52 -10.65
CA LEU A 4 -8.31 -9.09 -10.91
C LEU A 4 -6.96 -8.84 -11.56
N PRO A 5 -6.87 -7.91 -12.52
CA PRO A 5 -5.60 -7.42 -12.99
C PRO A 5 -4.96 -6.60 -11.86
N VAL A 6 -3.85 -7.07 -11.32
CA VAL A 6 -3.07 -6.36 -10.31
C VAL A 6 -1.69 -6.02 -10.88
N ASP A 7 -1.19 -4.85 -10.51
CA ASP A 7 0.17 -4.43 -10.83
C ASP A 7 1.11 -4.86 -9.70
N ILE A 8 1.78 -6.00 -9.89
CA ILE A 8 2.66 -6.59 -8.88
C ILE A 8 3.86 -5.69 -8.59
N ASP A 9 4.40 -5.04 -9.62
CA ASP A 9 5.57 -4.15 -9.47
C ASP A 9 5.18 -2.96 -8.61
N ARG A 10 4.02 -2.36 -8.87
CA ARG A 10 3.50 -1.26 -8.06
C ARG A 10 3.16 -1.69 -6.62
N ILE A 11 2.71 -2.92 -6.40
CA ILE A 11 2.50 -3.47 -5.06
C ILE A 11 3.84 -3.62 -4.33
N ALA A 12 4.87 -4.14 -5.00
CA ALA A 12 6.20 -4.23 -4.41
C ALA A 12 6.75 -2.85 -4.02
N ASP A 13 6.60 -1.86 -4.90
CA ASP A 13 7.00 -0.46 -4.62
C ASP A 13 6.26 0.10 -3.39
N ALA A 14 4.94 -0.12 -3.30
CA ALA A 14 4.12 0.31 -2.17
C ALA A 14 4.52 -0.38 -0.85
N MET A 15 4.93 -1.65 -0.90
CA MET A 15 5.42 -2.38 0.27
C MET A 15 6.78 -1.85 0.76
N GLU A 16 7.62 -1.32 -0.14
CA GLU A 16 8.93 -0.74 0.20
C GLU A 16 8.86 0.74 0.58
N ASP A 17 7.71 1.39 0.39
CA ASP A 17 7.49 2.76 0.84
C ASP A 17 7.53 2.86 2.37
N HIS A 18 8.32 3.80 2.88
CA HIS A 18 8.51 4.04 4.32
C HIS A 18 7.96 5.39 4.76
N SER A 19 7.12 6.02 3.94
CA SER A 19 6.43 7.24 4.31
C SER A 19 5.49 6.99 5.50
N ASP A 20 5.68 7.75 6.57
CA ASP A 20 4.74 7.77 7.69
C ASP A 20 3.54 8.70 7.42
N SER A 21 3.59 9.51 6.37
CA SER A 21 2.54 10.47 6.02
C SER A 21 1.35 9.83 5.30
N PHE A 22 1.52 8.65 4.71
CA PHE A 22 0.47 7.95 3.96
C PHE A 22 0.62 6.43 4.02
N ALA A 23 -0.48 5.73 3.78
CA ALA A 23 -0.56 4.28 3.68
C ALA A 23 -1.11 3.88 2.31
N TRP A 24 -0.71 2.70 1.86
CA TRP A 24 -1.16 2.13 0.59
C TRP A 24 -2.20 1.05 0.86
N TYR A 25 -3.26 1.03 0.07
CA TYR A 25 -4.35 0.06 0.15
C TYR A 25 -4.60 -0.57 -1.22
N LEU A 26 -4.89 -1.86 -1.25
CA LEU A 26 -5.35 -2.59 -2.43
C LEU A 26 -6.88 -2.63 -2.43
N ASP A 27 -7.50 -2.11 -3.49
CA ASP A 27 -8.94 -2.25 -3.71
C ASP A 27 -9.24 -3.66 -4.25
N LEU A 28 -9.90 -4.49 -3.45
CA LEU A 28 -10.24 -5.87 -3.80
C LEU A 28 -11.41 -5.97 -4.80
N GLU A 29 -12.02 -4.85 -5.18
CA GLU A 29 -12.99 -4.79 -6.28
C GLU A 29 -12.37 -4.47 -7.64
N THR A 30 -11.26 -3.72 -7.68
CA THR A 30 -10.67 -3.26 -8.95
C THR A 30 -9.30 -3.87 -9.21
N GLY A 31 -8.55 -4.20 -8.15
CA GLY A 31 -7.14 -4.59 -8.21
C GLY A 31 -6.18 -3.40 -8.22
N GLU A 32 -6.69 -2.18 -8.01
CA GLU A 32 -5.90 -0.94 -8.03
C GLU A 32 -5.30 -0.61 -6.65
N LEU A 33 -4.17 0.08 -6.67
CA LEU A 33 -3.54 0.63 -5.48
C LEU A 33 -3.97 2.07 -5.23
N VAL A 34 -4.40 2.34 -4.01
CA VAL A 34 -4.84 3.63 -3.52
C VAL A 34 -3.89 4.11 -2.44
N MET A 35 -3.45 5.37 -2.54
CA MET A 35 -2.66 6.04 -1.51
C MET A 35 -3.58 6.88 -0.66
N LEU A 36 -3.52 6.73 0.66
CA LEU A 36 -4.35 7.46 1.61
C LEU A 36 -3.52 8.11 2.69
N PRO A 37 -3.94 9.25 3.25
CA PRO A 37 -3.27 9.83 4.40
C PRO A 37 -3.14 8.81 5.53
N GLY A 38 -1.98 8.77 6.16
CA GLY A 38 -1.75 7.94 7.33
C GLY A 38 -2.61 8.47 8.47
N ILE A 39 -3.05 7.58 9.36
CA ILE A 39 -3.74 8.00 10.59
C ILE A 39 -2.78 8.93 11.36
N GLY A 40 -3.14 10.21 11.50
CA GLY A 40 -2.29 11.24 12.09
C GLY A 40 -1.45 12.05 11.10
N ALA A 41 -1.76 12.04 9.79
CA ALA A 41 -1.14 12.94 8.82
C ALA A 41 -1.34 14.41 9.25
N ASP A 42 -0.24 15.07 9.62
CA ASP A 42 -0.22 16.41 10.21
C ASP A 42 -0.52 17.56 9.22
N ASP A 43 -0.68 17.27 7.93
CA ASP A 43 -0.89 18.28 6.89
C ASP A 43 -2.21 18.08 6.12
N PRO A 44 -3.33 18.66 6.60
CA PRO A 44 -4.62 18.65 5.92
C PRO A 44 -4.61 19.45 4.60
N GLY A 45 -3.55 20.22 4.30
CA GLY A 45 -3.40 20.95 3.03
C GLY A 45 -2.72 20.16 1.91
N ALA A 46 -2.17 18.97 2.21
CA ALA A 46 -1.51 18.12 1.23
C ALA A 46 -2.49 17.34 0.34
N TRP A 47 -3.77 17.33 0.69
CA TRP A 47 -4.81 16.59 0.00
C TRP A 47 -5.92 17.51 -0.51
N PRO A 48 -6.53 17.20 -1.67
CA PRO A 48 -7.77 17.84 -2.11
C PRO A 48 -8.83 17.90 -1.00
N GLU A 49 -9.51 19.04 -0.89
CA GLU A 49 -10.58 19.27 0.08
C GLU A 49 -11.66 18.18 -0.03
N GLY A 50 -12.01 17.54 1.09
CA GLY A 50 -13.03 16.50 1.14
C GLY A 50 -12.57 15.10 0.72
N GLU A 51 -11.32 14.92 0.29
CA GLU A 51 -10.82 13.60 -0.12
C GLU A 51 -10.65 12.67 1.08
N VAL A 52 -10.12 13.17 2.19
CA VAL A 52 -9.94 12.38 3.43
C VAL A 52 -11.28 11.89 3.96
N GLU A 53 -12.26 12.77 4.11
CA GLU A 53 -13.59 12.44 4.61
C GLU A 53 -14.35 11.48 3.69
N ARG A 54 -14.10 11.57 2.37
CA ARG A 54 -14.64 10.62 1.40
C ARG A 54 -14.08 9.22 1.62
N TRP A 55 -12.78 9.10 1.88
CA TRP A 55 -12.12 7.82 2.12
C TRP A 55 -12.47 7.21 3.45
N GLU A 56 -12.50 8.00 4.52
CA GLU A 56 -12.95 7.55 5.85
C GLU A 56 -14.36 6.96 5.78
N ARG A 57 -15.28 7.67 5.09
CA ARG A 57 -16.64 7.17 4.87
C ARG A 57 -16.68 5.89 4.07
N LEU A 58 -15.89 5.79 3.00
CA LEU A 58 -15.85 4.59 2.17
C LEU A 58 -15.33 3.38 2.95
N MET A 59 -14.32 3.57 3.81
CA MET A 59 -13.81 2.51 4.69
C MET A 59 -14.82 2.11 5.77
N GLU A 60 -15.65 3.05 6.25
CA GLU A 60 -16.75 2.75 7.18
C GLU A 60 -17.89 1.98 6.50
N GLU A 61 -18.25 2.36 5.28
CA GLU A 61 -19.34 1.75 4.50
C GLU A 61 -18.95 0.39 3.90
N GLU A 62 -17.67 0.21 3.53
CA GLU A 62 -17.15 -0.99 2.86
C GLU A 62 -15.83 -1.49 3.50
N PRO A 63 -15.84 -1.95 4.77
CA PRO A 63 -14.61 -2.28 5.51
C PRO A 63 -13.83 -3.47 4.93
N ASP A 64 -14.49 -4.38 4.22
CA ASP A 64 -13.87 -5.57 3.63
C ASP A 64 -13.34 -5.34 2.21
N ARG A 65 -13.51 -4.15 1.63
CA ARG A 65 -13.11 -3.85 0.26
C ARG A 65 -11.63 -3.53 0.11
N PHE A 66 -11.03 -2.94 1.14
CA PHE A 66 -9.66 -2.43 1.09
C PHE A 66 -8.76 -3.22 2.02
N GLU A 67 -7.64 -3.70 1.50
CA GLU A 67 -6.61 -4.37 2.28
C GLU A 67 -5.36 -3.49 2.34
N GLU A 68 -4.87 -3.18 3.55
CA GLU A 68 -3.65 -2.40 3.72
C GLU A 68 -2.45 -3.19 3.16
N VAL A 69 -1.64 -2.52 2.35
CA VAL A 69 -0.42 -3.10 1.80
C VAL A 69 0.63 -3.16 2.90
N PRO A 70 1.15 -4.36 3.23
CA PRO A 70 2.09 -4.50 4.32
C PRO A 70 3.44 -3.86 4.00
N ARG A 71 3.94 -3.02 4.92
CA ARG A 71 5.26 -2.41 4.81
C ARG A 71 6.37 -3.43 5.10
N ILE A 72 7.36 -3.50 4.23
CA ILE A 72 8.60 -4.28 4.42
C ILE A 72 9.60 -3.35 5.08
N THR A 73 10.19 -3.73 6.21
CA THR A 73 11.29 -2.91 6.75
C THR A 73 12.53 -3.03 5.85
N SER A 74 13.29 -1.94 5.69
CA SER A 74 14.54 -1.92 4.92
C SER A 74 15.50 -3.08 5.23
N HIS A 75 15.59 -3.48 6.50
CA HIS A 75 16.39 -4.62 6.96
C HIS A 75 15.86 -5.97 6.43
N ARG A 76 14.54 -6.11 6.31
CA ARG A 76 13.89 -7.31 5.79
C ARG A 76 14.02 -7.40 4.27
N GLY A 77 13.84 -6.29 3.56
CA GLY A 77 14.08 -6.22 2.11
C GLY A 77 15.50 -6.63 1.74
N TYR A 78 16.50 -6.06 2.43
CA TYR A 78 17.90 -6.45 2.25
C TYR A 78 18.15 -7.94 2.45
N ARG A 79 17.58 -8.55 3.51
CA ARG A 79 17.75 -9.98 3.78
C ARG A 79 17.15 -10.87 2.69
N TRP A 80 16.02 -10.48 2.12
CA TRP A 80 15.43 -11.20 0.99
C TRP A 80 16.31 -11.13 -0.25
N MET A 81 16.81 -9.95 -0.60
CA MET A 81 17.77 -9.80 -1.70
C MET A 81 19.04 -10.63 -1.48
N ALA A 82 19.63 -10.57 -0.28
CA ALA A 82 20.83 -11.32 0.06
C ALA A 82 20.60 -12.84 -0.02
N SER A 83 19.45 -13.32 0.46
CA SER A 83 19.07 -14.72 0.36
C SER A 83 18.88 -15.17 -1.09
N PHE A 84 18.26 -14.33 -1.93
CA PHE A 84 18.10 -14.64 -3.34
C PHE A 84 19.45 -14.71 -4.06
N ALA A 85 20.32 -13.72 -3.86
CA ALA A 85 21.65 -13.69 -4.46
C ALA A 85 22.48 -14.94 -4.09
N ALA A 86 22.33 -15.47 -2.88
CA ALA A 86 23.00 -16.69 -2.44
C ALA A 86 22.50 -17.97 -3.15
N THR A 87 21.36 -17.93 -3.85
CA THR A 87 20.81 -19.07 -4.62
C THR A 87 21.19 -19.06 -6.10
N VAL A 88 21.77 -17.97 -6.59
CA VAL A 88 22.21 -17.86 -7.98
C VAL A 88 23.62 -18.44 -8.07
N GLU A 89 23.74 -19.60 -8.71
CA GLU A 89 25.03 -20.16 -9.14
C GLU A 89 25.42 -19.56 -10.50
N ASP A 90 26.73 -19.38 -10.73
CA ASP A 90 27.33 -18.75 -11.92
C ASP A 90 27.12 -19.58 -13.21
#